data_AF-A0A7K1CAN9-F1
#
_entry.id   AF-A0A7K1CAN9-F1
#
_cell.length_a   1.000
_cell.length_b   1.000
_cell.length_c   1.000
_cell.angle_alpha   90.00
_cell.angle_beta   90.00
_cell.angle_gamma   90.00
#
_symmetry.space_group_name_H-M   'P 1'
#
loop_
_entity.id
_entity.type
_entity.pdbx_description
1 polymer ?
#
loop_
_entity_poly.entity_id
_entity_poly.type
_entity_poly.pdbx_seq_one_letter_code
_entity_poly.pdbx_strand_id
1 'polypeptide(L)'
;MRPASDLPRGPRRPRTPRSFKVSKGRIILLVIAALLVLFVLSARTLAGFYVELLWFDSVNRGDTFWAVLKSKVFLGAVFSIGFAIVAFISLTLAERLAPADLPEGPEREVVERYRMFVGKRTRVLRVLISVIFGLIVGVPAVAQWQDWLLFRHSKSFGVSDPQFGVDAGFYVFRLPFLTFVVDWAFAALVLVILMTAAMHFLNGAVRLQMPGQRITKGGRVHMSILFSLLAVIKAADYWLQRFELTVSSRGVVQGATYTDVNAQLPALNLLILISLLVAVLFIAGIRWGGWRLPLLSMALWAVVAVVAGAVYPAVIQRFVVQPNVTTRERDYIARNVEATQRAMGLDNVEVVNLTADEATAADVKASIVPLSDTRLLDVAEMKDRFA
;
A
#
# COMPACT_ATOMS: atom_id res chain seq x y z
N MET A 1 49.02 -52.42 45.00
CA MET A 1 48.02 -52.62 43.94
C MET A 1 47.01 -51.48 44.04
N ARG A 2 46.81 -50.68 42.98
CA ARG A 2 45.90 -49.52 43.01
C ARG A 2 44.43 -49.98 42.91
N PRO A 3 43.48 -49.34 43.61
CA PRO A 3 42.07 -49.71 43.58
C PRO A 3 41.43 -49.41 42.21
N ALA A 4 40.44 -50.23 41.83
CA ALA A 4 39.80 -50.24 40.51
C ALA A 4 39.04 -48.94 40.12
N SER A 5 38.97 -47.95 41.01
CA SER A 5 38.35 -46.64 40.76
C SER A 5 39.18 -45.70 39.89
N ASP A 6 40.48 -45.99 39.70
CA ASP A 6 41.44 -45.11 39.03
C ASP A 6 41.65 -45.45 37.53
N LEU A 7 40.82 -46.33 36.96
CA LEU A 7 40.86 -46.59 35.51
C LEU A 7 40.07 -45.52 34.74
N PRO A 8 40.62 -44.97 33.65
CA PRO A 8 39.93 -43.97 32.83
C PRO A 8 38.66 -44.56 32.23
N ARG A 9 37.52 -43.93 32.51
CA ARG A 9 36.22 -44.30 31.93
C ARG A 9 36.31 -44.12 30.41
N GLY A 10 36.09 -45.21 29.66
CA GLY A 10 36.10 -45.19 28.20
C GLY A 10 35.08 -44.20 27.59
N PRO A 11 35.26 -43.80 26.33
CA PRO A 11 34.46 -42.78 25.68
C PRO A 11 32.97 -43.20 25.66
N ARG A 12 32.10 -42.38 26.26
CA ARG A 12 30.65 -42.53 26.15
C ARG A 12 30.26 -42.40 24.68
N ARG A 13 29.72 -43.47 24.09
CA ARG A 13 29.15 -43.44 22.74
C ARG A 13 28.12 -42.29 22.64
N PRO A 14 28.15 -41.47 21.58
CA PRO A 14 27.15 -40.43 21.40
C PRO A 14 25.77 -41.08 21.28
N ARG A 15 24.83 -40.66 22.13
CA ARG A 15 23.42 -41.02 22.00
C ARG A 15 22.92 -40.41 20.70
N THR A 16 22.54 -41.25 19.73
CA THR A 16 21.85 -40.79 18.53
C THR A 16 20.58 -40.03 18.95
N PRO A 17 20.31 -38.83 18.39
CA PRO A 17 19.06 -38.14 18.69
C PRO A 17 17.91 -39.04 18.23
N ARG A 18 17.04 -39.43 19.16
CA ARG A 18 15.80 -40.14 18.83
C ARG A 18 15.00 -39.23 17.91
N SER A 19 14.92 -39.56 16.61
CA SER A 19 13.98 -38.91 15.71
C SER A 19 12.60 -39.08 16.31
N PHE A 20 11.92 -37.99 16.66
CA PHE A 20 10.51 -38.04 17.06
C PHE A 20 9.70 -38.57 15.87
N LYS A 21 9.53 -39.89 15.78
CA LYS A 21 8.61 -40.51 14.83
C LYS A 21 7.21 -40.13 15.30
N VAL A 22 6.63 -39.10 14.69
CA VAL A 22 5.23 -38.75 14.89
C VAL A 22 4.41 -40.00 14.55
N SER A 23 3.65 -40.52 15.51
CA SER A 23 2.87 -41.74 15.27
C SER A 23 1.86 -41.47 14.15
N LYS A 24 1.68 -42.42 13.22
CA LYS A 24 0.71 -42.30 12.13
C LYS A 24 -0.70 -41.92 12.65
N GLY A 25 -1.06 -42.38 13.85
CA GLY A 25 -2.31 -42.01 14.53
C GLY A 25 -2.40 -40.53 14.95
N ARG A 26 -1.30 -39.90 15.39
CA ARG A 26 -1.28 -38.44 15.67
C ARG A 26 -1.40 -37.62 14.40
N ILE A 27 -0.79 -38.07 13.30
CA ILE A 27 -0.95 -37.42 11.98
C ILE A 27 -2.41 -37.52 11.51
N ILE A 28 -3.03 -38.71 11.63
CA ILE A 28 -4.44 -38.91 11.27
C ILE A 28 -5.37 -38.03 12.12
N LEU A 29 -5.16 -37.98 13.44
CA LEU A 29 -5.96 -37.12 14.33
C LEU A 29 -5.79 -35.63 14.01
N LEU A 30 -4.57 -35.18 13.71
CA LEU A 30 -4.30 -33.79 13.30
C LEU A 30 -4.95 -33.47 11.95
N VAL A 31 -4.94 -34.40 10.99
CA VAL A 31 -5.61 -34.24 9.70
C VAL A 31 -7.13 -34.18 9.87
N ILE A 32 -7.71 -35.06 10.68
CA ILE A 32 -9.16 -35.05 10.99
C ILE A 32 -9.54 -33.76 11.69
N ALA A 33 -8.78 -33.32 12.70
CA ALA A 33 -9.02 -32.05 13.38
C ALA A 33 -8.90 -30.86 12.43
N ALA A 34 -7.90 -30.83 11.55
CA ALA A 34 -7.73 -29.79 10.54
C ALA A 34 -8.89 -29.77 9.52
N LEU A 35 -9.33 -30.94 9.05
CA LEU A 35 -10.47 -31.06 8.14
C LEU A 35 -11.78 -30.63 8.81
N LEU A 36 -11.97 -30.95 10.10
CA LEU A 36 -13.16 -30.56 10.85
C LEU A 36 -13.18 -29.05 11.12
N VAL A 37 -12.03 -28.46 11.45
CA VAL A 37 -11.87 -27.00 11.54
C VAL A 37 -12.15 -26.34 10.20
N LEU A 38 -11.59 -26.86 9.11
CA LEU A 38 -11.82 -26.33 7.75
C LEU A 38 -13.30 -26.46 7.36
N PHE A 39 -13.94 -27.58 7.68
CA PHE A 39 -15.37 -27.80 7.47
C PHE A 39 -16.22 -26.78 8.25
N VAL A 40 -15.99 -26.59 9.55
CA VAL A 40 -16.75 -25.63 10.36
C VAL A 40 -16.56 -24.19 9.88
N LEU A 41 -15.32 -23.81 9.54
CA LEU A 41 -15.02 -22.48 8.98
C LEU A 41 -15.69 -22.29 7.61
N SER A 42 -15.70 -23.32 6.77
CA SER A 42 -16.37 -23.30 5.47
C SER A 42 -17.90 -23.29 5.60
N ALA A 43 -18.48 -24.02 6.55
CA ALA A 43 -19.92 -24.06 6.77
C ALA A 43 -20.49 -22.70 7.20
N ARG A 44 -19.79 -21.99 8.10
CA ARG A 44 -20.18 -20.63 8.51
C ARG A 44 -20.13 -19.64 7.35
N THR A 45 -19.10 -19.71 6.51
CA THR A 45 -18.94 -18.82 5.36
C THR A 45 -19.97 -19.14 4.26
N LEU A 46 -20.24 -20.43 4.01
CA LEU A 46 -21.30 -20.85 3.07
C LEU A 46 -22.69 -20.45 3.57
N ALA A 47 -22.98 -20.61 4.86
CA ALA A 47 -24.25 -20.17 5.44
C ALA A 47 -24.42 -18.65 5.33
N GLY A 48 -23.38 -17.88 5.63
CA GLY A 48 -23.39 -16.42 5.44
C GLY A 48 -23.64 -16.03 3.97
N PHE A 49 -22.92 -16.66 3.04
CA PHE A 49 -23.11 -16.46 1.60
C PHE A 49 -24.54 -16.77 1.16
N TYR A 50 -25.11 -17.88 1.61
CA TYR A 50 -26.45 -18.30 1.25
C TYR A 50 -27.52 -17.36 1.83
N VAL A 51 -27.37 -16.94 3.09
CA VAL A 51 -28.27 -15.97 3.73
C VAL A 51 -28.21 -14.62 3.02
N GLU A 52 -27.03 -14.16 2.63
CA GLU A 52 -26.87 -12.90 1.89
C GLU A 52 -27.50 -12.99 0.50
N LEU A 53 -27.31 -14.12 -0.21
CA LEU A 53 -27.99 -14.38 -1.49
C LEU A 53 -29.52 -14.34 -1.35
N LEU A 54 -30.08 -15.04 -0.36
CA LEU A 54 -31.52 -15.04 -0.08
C LEU A 54 -32.03 -13.64 0.29
N TRP A 55 -31.25 -12.87 1.05
CA TRP A 55 -31.60 -11.51 1.42
C TRP A 55 -31.70 -10.61 0.18
N PHE A 56 -30.71 -10.63 -0.72
CA PHE A 56 -30.77 -9.85 -1.96
C PHE A 56 -31.91 -10.29 -2.88
N ASP A 57 -32.20 -11.58 -2.94
CA ASP A 57 -33.33 -12.11 -3.72
C ASP A 57 -34.68 -11.65 -3.13
N SER A 58 -34.83 -11.63 -1.80
CA SER A 58 -36.04 -11.17 -1.12
C SER A 58 -36.44 -9.73 -1.43
N VAL A 59 -35.48 -8.89 -1.83
CA VAL A 59 -35.70 -7.48 -2.21
C VAL A 59 -35.63 -7.26 -3.74
N ASN A 60 -35.65 -8.33 -4.54
CA ASN A 60 -35.51 -8.30 -6.01
C ASN A 60 -34.21 -7.60 -6.49
N ARG A 61 -33.12 -7.74 -5.74
CA ARG A 61 -31.79 -7.15 -6.05
C ARG A 61 -30.68 -8.21 -6.19
N GLY A 62 -31.03 -9.42 -6.62
CA GLY A 62 -30.05 -10.48 -6.91
C GLY A 62 -29.01 -10.06 -7.95
N ASP A 63 -29.38 -9.16 -8.88
CA ASP A 63 -28.47 -8.53 -9.84
C ASP A 63 -27.28 -7.81 -9.17
N THR A 64 -27.56 -7.09 -8.09
CA THR A 64 -26.57 -6.33 -7.32
C THR A 64 -25.60 -7.28 -6.61
N PHE A 65 -26.11 -8.34 -6.00
CA PHE A 65 -25.28 -9.37 -5.36
C PHE A 65 -24.28 -9.98 -6.36
N TRP A 66 -24.77 -10.42 -7.52
CA TRP A 66 -23.91 -11.00 -8.55
C TRP A 66 -22.93 -9.98 -9.15
N ALA A 67 -23.31 -8.70 -9.28
CA ALA A 67 -22.42 -7.65 -9.75
C ALA A 67 -21.25 -7.41 -8.77
N VAL A 68 -21.53 -7.36 -7.46
CA VAL A 68 -20.50 -7.25 -6.42
C VAL A 68 -19.60 -8.48 -6.41
N LEU A 69 -20.17 -9.68 -6.43
CA LEU A 69 -19.40 -10.93 -6.42
C LEU A 69 -18.50 -11.06 -7.66
N LYS A 70 -19.01 -10.78 -8.86
CA LYS A 70 -18.22 -10.80 -10.10
C LYS A 70 -17.07 -9.80 -10.03
N SER A 71 -17.31 -8.60 -9.49
CA SER A 71 -16.26 -7.57 -9.33
C SER A 71 -15.16 -8.03 -8.37
N LYS A 72 -15.55 -8.61 -7.22
CA LYS A 72 -14.62 -9.19 -6.24
C LYS A 72 -13.75 -10.30 -6.84
N VAL A 73 -14.39 -11.26 -7.54
CA VAL A 73 -13.68 -12.37 -8.21
C VAL A 73 -12.78 -11.86 -9.32
N PHE A 74 -13.26 -10.92 -10.14
CA PHE A 74 -12.49 -10.31 -11.22
C PHE A 74 -11.23 -9.63 -10.70
N LEU A 75 -11.34 -8.76 -9.68
CA LEU A 75 -10.19 -8.08 -9.09
C LEU A 75 -9.21 -9.06 -8.46
N GLY A 76 -9.70 -10.02 -7.66
CA GLY A 76 -8.85 -11.05 -7.08
C GLY A 76 -8.08 -11.84 -8.15
N ALA A 77 -8.76 -12.23 -9.24
CA ALA A 77 -8.14 -12.95 -10.34
C ALA A 77 -7.12 -12.11 -11.12
N VAL A 78 -7.48 -10.90 -11.55
CA VAL A 78 -6.60 -10.03 -12.36
C VAL A 78 -5.31 -9.70 -11.62
N PHE A 79 -5.40 -9.30 -10.37
CA PHE A 79 -4.22 -8.91 -9.58
C PHE A 79 -3.38 -10.12 -9.19
N SER A 80 -4.00 -11.25 -8.82
CA SER A 80 -3.25 -12.48 -8.50
C SER A 80 -2.53 -13.05 -9.72
N ILE A 81 -3.22 -13.14 -10.86
CA ILE A 81 -2.66 -13.66 -12.11
C ILE A 81 -1.61 -12.69 -12.64
N GLY A 82 -1.86 -11.39 -12.61
CA GLY A 82 -0.89 -10.36 -13.01
C GLY A 82 0.42 -10.47 -12.24
N PHE A 83 0.34 -10.58 -10.90
CA PHE A 83 1.52 -10.82 -10.07
C PHE A 83 2.22 -12.14 -10.44
N ALA A 84 1.46 -13.23 -10.52
CA ALA A 84 2.01 -14.56 -10.79
C ALA A 84 2.76 -14.60 -12.13
N ILE A 85 2.25 -13.92 -13.17
CA ILE A 85 2.91 -13.80 -14.48
C ILE A 85 4.23 -13.04 -14.34
N VAL A 86 4.23 -11.86 -13.72
CA VAL A 86 5.44 -11.03 -13.57
C VAL A 86 6.50 -11.75 -12.74
N ALA A 87 6.09 -12.35 -11.61
CA ALA A 87 6.97 -13.15 -10.75
C ALA A 87 7.55 -14.37 -11.50
N PHE A 88 6.71 -15.10 -12.24
CA PHE A 88 7.17 -16.27 -13.01
C PHE A 88 8.17 -15.89 -14.09
N ILE A 89 7.92 -14.81 -14.84
CA ILE A 89 8.83 -14.29 -15.86
C ILE A 89 10.16 -13.90 -15.21
N SER A 90 10.11 -13.14 -14.11
CA SER A 90 11.30 -12.67 -13.42
C SER A 90 12.15 -13.83 -12.87
N LEU A 91 11.52 -14.78 -12.16
CA LEU A 91 12.22 -15.97 -11.65
C LEU A 91 12.77 -16.85 -12.79
N THR A 92 12.08 -16.92 -13.92
CA THR A 92 12.57 -17.64 -15.10
C THR A 92 13.80 -16.96 -15.70
N LEU A 93 13.78 -15.63 -15.80
CA LEU A 93 14.91 -14.85 -16.28
C LEU A 93 16.11 -14.91 -15.32
N ALA A 94 15.88 -14.92 -14.01
CA ALA A 94 16.93 -15.10 -13.01
C ALA A 94 17.66 -16.43 -13.12
N GLU A 95 16.96 -17.52 -13.44
CA GLU A 95 17.58 -18.83 -13.69
C GLU A 95 18.33 -18.86 -15.02
N ARG A 96 17.76 -18.29 -16.09
CA ARG A 96 18.41 -18.26 -17.41
C ARG A 96 19.67 -17.40 -17.44
N LEU A 97 19.74 -16.38 -16.59
CA LEU A 97 20.90 -15.48 -16.46
C LEU A 97 21.92 -15.94 -15.41
N ALA A 98 21.72 -17.12 -14.82
CA ALA A 98 22.65 -17.71 -13.87
C ALA A 98 23.98 -18.10 -14.55
N PRO A 99 25.13 -17.92 -13.86
CA PRO A 99 26.42 -18.36 -14.40
C PRO A 99 26.49 -19.89 -14.53
N ALA A 100 27.08 -20.37 -15.62
CA ALA A 100 27.26 -21.80 -15.89
C ALA A 100 28.29 -22.44 -14.94
N ASP A 101 29.42 -21.77 -14.74
CA ASP A 101 30.53 -22.25 -13.91
C ASP A 101 30.62 -21.45 -12.60
N LEU A 102 30.67 -22.18 -11.48
CA LEU A 102 30.91 -21.60 -10.15
C LEU A 102 32.37 -21.83 -9.73
N PRO A 103 33.14 -20.76 -9.43
CA PRO A 103 34.43 -20.87 -8.77
C PRO A 103 34.32 -21.55 -7.40
N GLU A 104 35.41 -22.11 -6.89
CA GLU A 104 35.43 -22.73 -5.56
C GLU A 104 35.22 -21.70 -4.44
N GLY A 105 34.37 -22.03 -3.46
CA GLY A 105 34.07 -21.17 -2.30
C GLY A 105 32.78 -21.57 -1.54
N PRO A 106 32.47 -20.94 -0.40
CA PRO A 106 31.30 -21.28 0.44
C PRO A 106 29.96 -21.11 -0.29
N GLU A 107 29.90 -20.14 -1.21
CA GLU A 107 28.73 -19.88 -2.05
C GLU A 107 28.40 -21.08 -2.97
N ARG A 108 29.42 -21.83 -3.40
CA ARG A 108 29.24 -23.04 -4.21
C ARG A 108 28.52 -24.14 -3.43
N GLU A 109 28.83 -24.34 -2.14
CA GLU A 109 28.15 -25.36 -1.32
C GLU A 109 26.65 -25.05 -1.18
N VAL A 110 26.28 -23.78 -0.97
CA VAL A 110 24.86 -23.35 -0.89
C VAL A 110 24.14 -23.60 -2.21
N VAL A 111 24.77 -23.23 -3.33
CA VAL A 111 24.20 -23.40 -4.68
C VAL A 111 24.09 -24.88 -5.06
N GLU A 112 25.10 -25.69 -4.78
CA GLU A 112 25.08 -27.14 -5.02
C GLU A 112 24.03 -27.84 -4.16
N ARG A 113 23.90 -27.46 -2.88
CA ARG A 113 22.83 -27.97 -2.01
C ARG A 113 21.45 -27.59 -2.52
N TYR A 114 21.25 -26.34 -2.96
CA TYR A 114 20.00 -25.91 -3.60
C TYR A 114 19.71 -26.72 -4.88
N ARG A 115 20.70 -26.87 -5.78
CA ARG A 115 20.57 -27.67 -7.01
C ARG A 115 20.29 -29.15 -6.72
N MET A 116 20.86 -29.73 -5.67
CA MET A 116 20.58 -31.10 -5.23
C MET A 116 19.14 -31.26 -4.71
N PHE A 117 18.64 -30.30 -3.91
CA PHE A 117 17.28 -30.37 -3.37
C PHE A 117 16.19 -30.08 -4.41
N VAL A 118 16.42 -29.10 -5.28
CA VAL A 118 15.42 -28.67 -6.28
C VAL A 118 15.51 -29.53 -7.56
N GLY A 119 16.69 -30.00 -7.91
CA GLY A 119 16.93 -30.88 -9.05
C GLY A 119 16.32 -30.34 -10.35
N LYS A 120 15.69 -31.21 -11.14
CA LYS A 120 14.98 -30.85 -12.38
C LYS A 120 13.62 -30.16 -12.14
N ARG A 121 13.19 -29.96 -10.89
CA ARG A 121 11.86 -29.43 -10.53
C ARG A 121 11.81 -27.91 -10.39
N THR A 122 12.85 -27.18 -10.82
CA THR A 122 12.93 -25.71 -10.72
C THR A 122 11.73 -25.00 -11.36
N ARG A 123 11.21 -25.51 -12.48
CA ARG A 123 10.02 -24.96 -13.14
C ARG A 123 8.77 -25.08 -12.25
N VAL A 124 8.56 -26.26 -11.66
CA VAL A 124 7.40 -26.50 -10.77
C VAL A 124 7.48 -25.61 -9.54
N LEU A 125 8.66 -25.49 -8.94
CA LEU A 125 8.87 -24.63 -7.77
C LEU A 125 8.59 -23.15 -8.10
N ARG A 126 9.07 -22.64 -9.24
CA ARG A 126 8.79 -21.26 -9.68
C ARG A 126 7.30 -21.01 -9.91
N VAL A 127 6.61 -21.94 -10.58
CA VAL A 127 5.15 -21.83 -10.78
C VAL A 127 4.44 -21.83 -9.43
N LEU A 128 4.77 -22.77 -8.56
CA LEU A 128 4.17 -22.88 -7.23
C LEU A 128 4.37 -21.61 -6.40
N ILE A 129 5.60 -21.11 -6.33
CA ILE A 129 5.94 -19.87 -5.63
C ILE A 129 5.17 -18.68 -6.24
N SER A 130 5.16 -18.54 -7.56
CA SER A 130 4.49 -17.41 -8.23
C SER A 130 2.97 -17.44 -8.01
N VAL A 131 2.35 -18.62 -8.02
CA VAL A 131 0.92 -18.79 -7.76
C VAL A 131 0.59 -18.53 -6.30
N ILE A 132 1.36 -19.09 -5.34
CA ILE A 132 1.12 -18.88 -3.91
C ILE A 132 1.22 -17.39 -3.55
N PHE A 133 2.31 -16.74 -3.95
CA PHE A 133 2.47 -15.31 -3.68
C PHE A 133 1.47 -14.48 -4.49
N GLY A 134 1.13 -14.88 -5.71
CA GLY A 134 0.08 -14.23 -6.50
C GLY A 134 -1.26 -14.21 -5.77
N LEU A 135 -1.69 -15.34 -5.21
CA LEU A 135 -2.92 -15.42 -4.43
C LEU A 135 -2.87 -14.51 -3.20
N ILE A 136 -1.75 -14.50 -2.46
CA ILE A 136 -1.59 -13.66 -1.26
C ILE A 136 -1.59 -12.16 -1.61
N VAL A 137 -0.85 -11.77 -2.64
CA VAL A 137 -0.66 -10.37 -3.05
C VAL A 137 -1.90 -9.83 -3.77
N GLY A 138 -2.70 -10.67 -4.41
CA GLY A 138 -3.94 -10.26 -5.07
C GLY A 138 -5.14 -10.10 -4.13
N VAL A 139 -5.12 -10.68 -2.92
CA VAL A 139 -6.27 -10.62 -1.98
C VAL A 139 -6.75 -9.19 -1.68
N PRO A 140 -5.87 -8.20 -1.40
CA PRO A 140 -6.32 -6.84 -1.10
C PRO A 140 -7.19 -6.20 -2.20
N ALA A 141 -6.99 -6.60 -3.47
CA ALA A 141 -7.79 -6.09 -4.59
C ALA A 141 -9.27 -6.47 -4.49
N VAL A 142 -9.60 -7.58 -3.82
CA VAL A 142 -10.99 -8.00 -3.58
C VAL A 142 -11.75 -6.97 -2.74
N ALA A 143 -11.07 -6.31 -1.80
CA ALA A 143 -11.67 -5.28 -0.96
C ALA A 143 -12.00 -3.99 -1.73
N GLN A 144 -11.35 -3.76 -2.88
CA GLN A 144 -11.46 -2.55 -3.70
C GLN A 144 -12.63 -2.60 -4.70
N TRP A 145 -13.62 -3.47 -4.47
CA TRP A 145 -14.75 -3.64 -5.37
C TRP A 145 -15.61 -2.37 -5.50
N GLN A 146 -15.73 -1.57 -4.43
CA GLN A 146 -16.47 -0.29 -4.46
C GLN A 146 -15.76 0.72 -5.36
N ASP A 147 -14.46 0.93 -5.11
CA ASP A 147 -13.65 1.87 -5.90
C ASP A 147 -13.55 1.44 -7.37
N TRP A 148 -13.47 0.13 -7.64
CA TRP A 148 -13.55 -0.40 -8.99
C TRP A 148 -14.89 -0.09 -9.68
N LEU A 149 -16.02 -0.29 -9.00
CA LEU A 149 -17.34 0.01 -9.55
C LEU A 149 -17.50 1.51 -9.79
N LEU A 150 -17.05 2.36 -8.86
CA LEU A 150 -17.04 3.81 -9.03
C LEU A 150 -16.14 4.22 -10.20
N PHE A 151 -14.94 3.66 -10.32
CA PHE A 151 -14.02 3.92 -11.43
C PHE A 151 -14.64 3.56 -12.78
N ARG A 152 -15.23 2.36 -12.87
CA ARG A 152 -15.82 1.86 -14.11
C ARG A 152 -17.11 2.58 -14.47
N HIS A 153 -17.90 3.02 -13.49
CA HIS A 153 -19.13 3.77 -13.75
C HIS A 153 -18.98 5.27 -13.48
N SER A 154 -17.76 5.81 -13.57
CA SER A 154 -17.48 7.21 -13.28
C SER A 154 -18.35 8.19 -14.07
N LYS A 155 -18.80 9.23 -13.38
CA LYS A 155 -19.57 10.36 -13.93
C LYS A 155 -18.85 11.67 -13.66
N SER A 156 -19.20 12.71 -14.42
CA SER A 156 -18.78 14.08 -14.15
C SER A 156 -19.81 14.74 -13.24
N PHE A 157 -19.34 15.54 -12.29
CA PHE A 157 -20.21 16.41 -11.48
C PHE A 157 -20.47 17.76 -12.17
N GLY A 158 -19.69 18.11 -13.20
CA GLY A 158 -19.79 19.39 -13.91
C GLY A 158 -19.11 20.55 -13.18
N VAL A 159 -18.39 20.25 -12.09
CA VAL A 159 -17.70 21.25 -11.25
C VAL A 159 -16.23 20.88 -11.20
N SER A 160 -15.38 21.77 -11.69
CA SER A 160 -13.92 21.61 -11.66
C SER A 160 -13.33 22.16 -10.37
N ASP A 161 -12.27 21.52 -9.90
CA ASP A 161 -11.50 22.00 -8.78
C ASP A 161 -10.69 23.27 -9.18
N PRO A 162 -10.56 24.26 -8.29
CA PRO A 162 -9.87 25.52 -8.60
C PRO A 162 -8.34 25.39 -8.68
N GLN A 163 -7.75 24.25 -8.31
CA GLN A 163 -6.30 24.06 -8.25
C GLN A 163 -5.74 23.39 -9.50
N PHE A 164 -6.38 22.34 -9.99
CA PHE A 164 -5.95 21.54 -11.14
C PHE A 164 -6.91 21.61 -12.33
N GLY A 165 -8.11 22.21 -12.17
CA GLY A 165 -9.11 22.31 -13.23
C GLY A 165 -9.77 20.97 -13.58
N VAL A 166 -9.66 19.98 -12.71
CA VAL A 166 -10.17 18.63 -12.89
C VAL A 166 -11.56 18.51 -12.25
N ASP A 167 -12.48 17.83 -12.94
CA ASP A 167 -13.84 17.59 -12.42
C ASP A 167 -13.81 16.85 -11.07
N ALA A 168 -14.68 17.24 -10.14
CA ALA A 168 -14.81 16.62 -8.81
C ALA A 168 -14.98 15.09 -8.88
N GLY A 169 -15.58 14.58 -9.95
CA GLY A 169 -15.80 13.15 -10.20
C GLY A 169 -14.51 12.37 -10.44
N PHE A 170 -13.41 13.02 -10.82
CA PHE A 170 -12.10 12.37 -10.81
C PHE A 170 -11.70 11.97 -9.39
N TYR A 171 -11.83 12.88 -8.43
CA TYR A 171 -11.41 12.67 -7.04
C TYR A 171 -12.28 11.63 -6.32
N VAL A 172 -13.59 11.63 -6.58
CA VAL A 172 -14.54 10.69 -5.96
C VAL A 172 -14.50 9.32 -6.63
N PHE A 173 -14.47 9.26 -7.97
CA PHE A 173 -14.68 8.00 -8.68
C PHE A 173 -13.41 7.34 -9.19
N ARG A 174 -12.36 8.12 -9.53
CA ARG A 174 -11.19 7.57 -10.25
C ARG A 174 -9.94 7.49 -9.41
N LEU A 175 -9.65 8.54 -8.66
CA LEU A 175 -8.42 8.68 -7.89
C LEU A 175 -8.21 7.51 -6.91
N PRO A 176 -9.19 7.07 -6.09
CA PRO A 176 -8.97 5.99 -5.12
C PRO A 176 -8.49 4.68 -5.77
N PHE A 177 -9.15 4.27 -6.86
CA PHE A 177 -8.78 3.04 -7.57
C PHE A 177 -7.43 3.17 -8.30
N LEU A 178 -7.14 4.33 -8.89
CA LEU A 178 -5.85 4.57 -9.55
C LEU A 178 -4.68 4.55 -8.54
N THR A 179 -4.84 5.20 -7.39
CA THR A 179 -3.87 5.17 -6.30
C THR A 179 -3.65 3.73 -5.83
N PHE A 180 -4.73 2.97 -5.58
CA PHE A 180 -4.63 1.55 -5.22
C PHE A 180 -3.84 0.72 -6.25
N VAL A 181 -4.11 0.89 -7.55
CA VAL A 181 -3.41 0.15 -8.61
C VAL A 181 -1.91 0.45 -8.59
N VAL A 182 -1.53 1.71 -8.42
CA VAL A 182 -0.12 2.12 -8.40
C VAL A 182 0.58 1.64 -7.12
N ASP A 183 -0.05 1.78 -5.95
CA ASP A 183 0.47 1.28 -4.67
C ASP A 183 0.65 -0.23 -4.68
N TRP A 184 -0.34 -0.94 -5.21
CA TRP A 184 -0.28 -2.39 -5.38
C TRP A 184 0.86 -2.76 -6.33
N ALA A 185 1.00 -2.08 -7.47
CA ALA A 185 2.05 -2.36 -8.45
C ALA A 185 3.45 -2.11 -7.85
N PHE A 186 3.60 -1.06 -7.04
CA PHE A 186 4.83 -0.78 -6.30
C PHE A 186 5.16 -1.91 -5.33
N ALA A 187 4.22 -2.29 -4.45
CA ALA A 187 4.42 -3.36 -3.48
C ALA A 187 4.69 -4.72 -4.14
N ALA A 188 3.93 -5.05 -5.18
CA ALA A 188 4.09 -6.24 -6.00
C ALA A 188 5.51 -6.30 -6.61
N LEU A 189 5.97 -5.20 -7.20
CA LEU A 189 7.28 -5.15 -7.83
C LEU A 189 8.43 -5.20 -6.81
N VAL A 190 8.29 -4.57 -5.64
CA VAL A 190 9.24 -4.72 -4.53
C VAL A 190 9.37 -6.19 -4.15
N LEU A 191 8.26 -6.89 -3.99
CA LEU A 191 8.28 -8.32 -3.66
C LEU A 191 8.91 -9.16 -4.78
N VAL A 192 8.60 -8.88 -6.05
CA VAL A 192 9.25 -9.53 -7.20
C VAL A 192 10.76 -9.27 -7.18
N ILE A 193 11.21 -8.05 -6.88
CA ILE A 193 12.63 -7.70 -6.74
C ILE A 193 13.28 -8.53 -5.62
N LEU A 194 12.63 -8.66 -4.46
CA LEU A 194 13.15 -9.46 -3.35
C LEU A 194 13.25 -10.95 -3.72
N MET A 195 12.20 -11.51 -4.33
CA MET A 195 12.20 -12.90 -4.81
C MET A 195 13.28 -13.14 -5.87
N THR A 196 13.47 -12.18 -6.77
CA THR A 196 14.46 -12.24 -7.84
C THR A 196 15.88 -12.11 -7.31
N ALA A 197 16.10 -11.21 -6.34
CA ALA A 197 17.37 -11.08 -5.64
C ALA A 197 17.74 -12.37 -4.88
N ALA A 198 16.77 -12.96 -4.17
CA ALA A 198 16.93 -14.26 -3.52
C ALA A 198 17.28 -15.36 -4.54
N MET A 199 16.60 -15.40 -5.69
CA MET A 199 16.90 -16.37 -6.75
C MET A 199 18.31 -16.16 -7.34
N HIS A 200 18.73 -14.92 -7.57
CA HIS A 200 20.09 -14.60 -8.00
C HIS A 200 21.14 -15.00 -6.98
N PHE A 201 20.85 -14.84 -5.68
CA PHE A 201 21.72 -15.32 -4.60
C PHE A 201 21.79 -16.86 -4.60
N LEU A 202 20.65 -17.56 -4.64
CA LEU A 202 20.57 -19.02 -4.67
C LEU A 202 21.18 -19.66 -5.92
N ASN A 203 21.24 -18.92 -7.03
CA ASN A 203 21.88 -19.35 -8.28
C ASN A 203 23.37 -18.98 -8.36
N GLY A 204 23.93 -18.29 -7.37
CA GLY A 204 25.33 -17.85 -7.35
C GLY A 204 25.65 -16.65 -8.25
N ALA A 205 24.63 -15.89 -8.67
CA ALA A 205 24.82 -14.66 -9.44
C ALA A 205 25.31 -13.48 -8.59
N VAL A 206 25.09 -13.53 -7.26
CA VAL A 206 25.59 -12.56 -6.27
C VAL A 206 26.70 -13.23 -5.46
N ARG A 207 27.90 -12.64 -5.52
CA ARG A 207 29.15 -13.05 -4.87
C ARG A 207 29.55 -12.01 -3.83
N LEU A 208 29.39 -12.32 -2.55
CA LEU A 208 29.65 -11.41 -1.44
C LEU A 208 31.11 -11.47 -0.97
N GLN A 209 31.80 -12.59 -1.19
CA GLN A 209 33.10 -12.88 -0.56
C GLN A 209 34.34 -12.73 -1.47
N MET A 210 34.17 -12.49 -2.79
CA MET A 210 35.32 -12.33 -3.70
C MET A 210 35.71 -10.85 -3.94
N PRO A 211 37.00 -10.49 -3.92
CA PRO A 211 37.48 -9.20 -4.42
C PRO A 211 37.22 -9.08 -5.93
N GLY A 212 36.42 -8.09 -6.36
CA GLY A 212 36.09 -7.87 -7.78
C GLY A 212 34.60 -7.74 -8.06
N GLN A 213 34.14 -8.22 -9.23
CA GLN A 213 32.73 -8.11 -9.65
C GLN A 213 31.82 -9.04 -8.85
N ARG A 214 31.24 -8.47 -7.78
CA ARG A 214 30.30 -9.11 -6.87
C ARG A 214 28.98 -9.58 -7.51
N ILE A 215 28.62 -9.12 -8.72
CA ILE A 215 27.37 -9.55 -9.37
C ILE A 215 27.59 -9.75 -10.87
N THR A 216 27.07 -10.85 -11.43
CA THR A 216 27.16 -11.18 -12.86
C THR A 216 26.52 -10.09 -13.74
N LYS A 217 26.95 -10.00 -15.00
CA LYS A 217 26.39 -9.03 -15.96
C LYS A 217 24.88 -9.23 -16.15
N GLY A 218 24.43 -10.48 -16.28
CA GLY A 218 23.02 -10.83 -16.41
C GLY A 218 22.20 -10.42 -15.18
N GLY A 219 22.66 -10.78 -13.97
CA GLY A 219 21.97 -10.38 -12.73
C GLY A 219 21.88 -8.86 -12.57
N ARG A 220 22.94 -8.13 -12.94
CA ARG A 220 22.96 -6.67 -12.92
C ARG A 220 21.96 -6.04 -13.88
N VAL A 221 21.92 -6.50 -15.13
CA VAL A 221 20.95 -6.00 -16.13
C VAL A 221 19.53 -6.24 -15.65
N HIS A 222 19.24 -7.46 -15.21
CA HIS A 222 17.91 -7.83 -14.75
C HIS A 222 17.45 -6.98 -13.55
N MET A 223 18.28 -6.86 -12.51
CA MET A 223 17.95 -6.03 -11.34
C MET A 223 17.81 -4.55 -11.73
N SER A 224 18.64 -4.04 -12.64
CA SER A 224 18.56 -2.64 -13.08
C SER A 224 17.25 -2.35 -13.80
N ILE A 225 16.76 -3.28 -14.63
CA ILE A 225 15.45 -3.14 -15.30
C ILE A 225 14.32 -3.13 -14.27
N LEU A 226 14.34 -4.04 -13.29
CA LEU A 226 13.30 -4.08 -12.25
C LEU A 226 13.29 -2.80 -11.39
N PHE A 227 14.46 -2.30 -10.97
CA PHE A 227 14.54 -1.05 -10.22
C PHE A 227 14.17 0.18 -11.07
N SER A 228 14.47 0.17 -12.36
CA SER A 228 14.03 1.23 -13.28
C SER A 228 12.51 1.27 -13.38
N LEU A 229 11.86 0.10 -13.56
CA LEU A 229 10.41 -0.01 -13.56
C LEU A 229 9.80 0.45 -12.22
N LEU A 230 10.43 0.09 -11.09
CA LEU A 230 9.99 0.52 -9.77
C LEU A 230 10.04 2.05 -9.62
N ALA A 231 11.10 2.69 -10.12
CA ALA A 231 11.24 4.13 -10.10
C ALA A 231 10.18 4.84 -10.98
N VAL A 232 9.82 4.25 -12.13
CA VAL A 232 8.73 4.76 -12.98
C VAL A 232 7.38 4.65 -12.28
N ILE A 233 7.07 3.51 -11.65
CA ILE A 233 5.84 3.34 -10.86
C ILE A 233 5.80 4.37 -9.73
N LYS A 234 6.93 4.62 -9.07
CA LYS A 234 7.00 5.63 -8.00
C LYS A 234 6.82 7.06 -8.51
N ALA A 235 7.26 7.37 -9.73
CA ALA A 235 6.94 8.64 -10.38
C ALA A 235 5.44 8.78 -10.67
N ALA A 236 4.77 7.70 -11.09
CA ALA A 236 3.32 7.70 -11.28
C ALA A 236 2.56 7.88 -9.96
N ASP A 237 3.04 7.29 -8.87
CA ASP A 237 2.51 7.49 -7.52
C ASP A 237 2.61 8.96 -7.10
N TYR A 238 3.79 9.57 -7.20
CA TYR A 238 3.94 11.00 -6.91
C TYR A 238 3.08 11.89 -7.79
N TRP A 239 2.83 11.49 -9.04
CA TRP A 239 1.91 12.21 -9.92
C TRP A 239 0.47 12.17 -9.40
N LEU A 240 0.00 11.03 -8.90
CA LEU A 240 -1.33 10.90 -8.29
C LEU A 240 -1.44 11.65 -6.95
N GLN A 241 -0.40 11.59 -6.11
CA GLN A 241 -0.36 12.30 -4.83
C GLN A 241 -0.56 13.81 -4.97
N ARG A 242 -0.23 14.40 -6.12
CA ARG A 242 -0.51 15.82 -6.38
C ARG A 242 -2.00 16.13 -6.28
N PHE A 243 -2.84 15.23 -6.79
CA PHE A 243 -4.29 15.36 -6.73
C PHE A 243 -4.83 15.06 -5.34
N GLU A 244 -4.21 14.15 -4.60
CA GLU A 244 -4.61 13.83 -3.21
C GLU A 244 -4.45 15.03 -2.26
N LEU A 245 -3.62 16.02 -2.61
CA LEU A 245 -3.52 17.27 -1.85
C LEU A 245 -4.89 17.99 -1.75
N THR A 246 -5.76 17.89 -2.75
CA THR A 246 -7.08 18.56 -2.73
C THR A 246 -8.06 17.96 -1.72
N VAL A 247 -7.79 16.75 -1.23
CA VAL A 247 -8.59 16.04 -0.22
C VAL A 247 -7.81 15.85 1.09
N SER A 248 -6.73 16.60 1.29
CA SER A 248 -5.87 16.49 2.47
C SER A 248 -6.62 16.88 3.76
N SER A 249 -6.37 16.13 4.84
CA SER A 249 -6.95 16.39 6.17
C SER A 249 -5.93 16.93 7.19
N ARG A 250 -4.77 17.42 6.72
CA ARG A 250 -3.66 17.83 7.59
C ARG A 250 -3.74 19.28 8.08
N GLY A 251 -4.59 20.08 7.45
CA GLY A 251 -4.74 21.50 7.72
C GLY A 251 -5.87 21.84 8.69
N VAL A 252 -6.17 23.13 8.78
CA VAL A 252 -7.35 23.65 9.50
C VAL A 252 -8.68 23.31 8.81
N VAL A 253 -8.62 22.92 7.54
CA VAL A 253 -9.75 22.49 6.72
C VAL A 253 -9.40 21.20 5.98
N GLN A 254 -10.42 20.45 5.56
CA GLN A 254 -10.25 19.29 4.68
C GLN A 254 -10.08 19.76 3.24
N GLY A 255 -8.85 19.97 2.81
CA GLY A 255 -8.49 20.35 1.45
C GLY A 255 -7.05 20.84 1.36
N ALA A 256 -6.65 21.24 0.15
CA ALA A 256 -5.30 21.77 -0.07
C ALA A 256 -5.13 23.14 0.60
N THR A 257 -4.20 23.22 1.55
CA THR A 257 -3.81 24.47 2.24
C THR A 257 -2.65 25.18 1.55
N TYR A 258 -2.27 26.37 2.05
CA TYR A 258 -1.12 27.12 1.54
C TYR A 258 0.15 26.26 1.49
N THR A 259 0.42 25.50 2.55
CA THR A 259 1.60 24.63 2.61
C THR A 259 1.50 23.46 1.64
N ASP A 260 0.32 22.89 1.43
CA ASP A 260 0.15 21.82 0.44
C ASP A 260 0.45 22.32 -0.97
N VAL A 261 -0.07 23.50 -1.34
CA VAL A 261 0.08 24.05 -2.70
C VAL A 261 1.45 24.68 -2.94
N ASN A 262 2.00 25.40 -1.97
CA ASN A 262 3.26 26.15 -2.18
C ASN A 262 4.51 25.41 -1.72
N ALA A 263 4.38 24.34 -0.91
CA ALA A 263 5.52 23.56 -0.46
C ALA A 263 5.47 22.11 -0.96
N GLN A 264 4.37 21.40 -0.70
CA GLN A 264 4.29 19.97 -1.04
C GLN A 264 4.14 19.72 -2.54
N LEU A 265 3.31 20.49 -3.24
CA LEU A 265 3.13 20.32 -4.67
C LEU A 265 4.45 20.51 -5.45
N PRO A 266 5.27 21.55 -5.20
CA PRO A 266 6.63 21.64 -5.75
C PRO A 266 7.53 20.47 -5.37
N ALA A 267 7.47 19.99 -4.13
CA ALA A 267 8.23 18.82 -3.69
C ALA A 267 7.85 17.55 -4.45
N LEU A 268 6.55 17.29 -4.64
CA LEU A 268 6.05 16.17 -5.44
C LEU A 268 6.51 16.29 -6.90
N ASN A 269 6.43 17.48 -7.51
CA ASN A 269 6.92 17.70 -8.88
C ASN A 269 8.43 17.41 -9.00
N LEU A 270 9.23 17.82 -8.02
CA LEU A 270 10.65 17.51 -7.96
C LEU A 270 10.88 16.00 -7.82
N LEU A 271 10.11 15.32 -6.96
CA LEU A 271 10.24 13.87 -6.75
C LEU A 271 9.87 13.06 -8.00
N ILE A 272 8.89 13.51 -8.78
CA ILE A 272 8.58 12.90 -10.10
C ILE A 272 9.81 12.97 -11.01
N LEU A 273 10.43 14.16 -11.13
CA LEU A 273 11.61 14.35 -11.96
C LEU A 273 12.79 13.47 -11.49
N ILE A 274 13.04 13.42 -10.18
CA ILE A 274 14.11 12.60 -9.60
C ILE A 274 13.83 11.12 -9.81
N SER A 275 12.60 10.65 -9.61
CA SER A 275 12.23 9.25 -9.84
C SER A 275 12.43 8.84 -11.30
N LEU A 276 12.06 9.69 -12.26
CA LEU A 276 12.34 9.45 -13.68
C LEU A 276 13.84 9.46 -13.99
N LEU A 277 14.60 10.39 -13.41
CA LEU A 277 16.06 10.44 -13.55
C LEU A 277 16.72 9.18 -12.99
N VAL A 278 16.29 8.70 -11.83
CA VAL A 278 16.73 7.43 -11.23
C VAL A 278 16.45 6.27 -12.18
N ALA A 279 15.24 6.19 -12.76
CA ALA A 279 14.90 5.17 -13.73
C ALA A 279 15.85 5.14 -14.93
N VAL A 280 16.19 6.32 -15.48
CA VAL A 280 17.16 6.47 -16.58
C VAL A 280 18.57 6.08 -16.14
N LEU A 281 19.00 6.48 -14.93
CA LEU A 281 20.32 6.13 -14.39
C LEU A 281 20.51 4.63 -14.18
N PHE A 282 19.46 3.90 -13.77
CA PHE A 282 19.51 2.43 -13.71
C PHE A 282 19.75 1.82 -15.09
N ILE A 283 19.07 2.30 -16.13
CA ILE A 283 19.24 1.83 -17.50
C ILE A 283 20.63 2.19 -18.02
N ALA A 284 21.09 3.43 -17.84
CA ALA A 284 22.43 3.89 -18.24
C ALA A 284 23.54 3.12 -17.50
N GLY A 285 23.31 2.79 -16.22
CA GLY A 285 24.22 2.00 -15.38
C GLY A 285 24.52 0.60 -15.93
N ILE A 286 23.62 0.04 -16.75
CA ILE A 286 23.82 -1.23 -17.45
C ILE A 286 25.08 -1.17 -18.33
N ARG A 287 25.34 -0.01 -18.97
CA ARG A 287 26.46 0.17 -19.91
C ARG A 287 27.80 0.38 -19.22
N TRP A 288 27.82 1.02 -18.05
CA TRP A 288 29.03 1.39 -17.31
C TRP A 288 29.44 0.36 -16.24
N GLY A 289 28.53 -0.54 -15.88
CA GLY A 289 28.87 -1.72 -15.09
C GLY A 289 29.22 -1.46 -13.61
N GLY A 290 28.87 -0.29 -13.06
CA GLY A 290 29.04 0.02 -11.64
C GLY A 290 27.71 -0.06 -10.87
N TRP A 291 27.70 -0.71 -9.70
CA TRP A 291 26.54 -0.73 -8.78
C TRP A 291 26.44 0.53 -7.90
N ARG A 292 27.51 1.30 -7.82
CA ARG A 292 27.60 2.49 -6.95
C ARG A 292 26.62 3.58 -7.36
N LEU A 293 26.49 3.85 -8.66
CA LEU A 293 25.60 4.88 -9.20
C LEU A 293 24.11 4.56 -8.90
N PRO A 294 23.59 3.36 -9.22
CA PRO A 294 22.28 2.90 -8.78
C PRO A 294 21.99 3.06 -7.28
N LEU A 295 22.89 2.55 -6.42
CA LEU A 295 22.72 2.62 -4.98
C LEU A 295 22.71 4.06 -4.47
N LEU A 296 23.63 4.90 -4.96
CA LEU A 296 23.69 6.31 -4.60
C LEU A 296 22.45 7.06 -5.07
N SER A 297 21.91 6.74 -6.24
CA SER A 297 20.68 7.34 -6.77
C SER A 297 19.45 6.99 -5.92
N MET A 298 19.33 5.75 -5.44
CA MET A 298 18.27 5.36 -4.49
C MET A 298 18.44 6.05 -3.13
N ALA A 299 19.67 6.15 -2.62
CA ALA A 299 19.94 6.84 -1.36
C ALA A 299 19.63 8.34 -1.47
N LEU A 300 20.05 8.99 -2.55
CA LEU A 300 19.73 10.39 -2.82
C LEU A 300 18.23 10.60 -2.93
N TRP A 301 17.53 9.74 -3.68
CA TRP A 301 16.08 9.79 -3.80
C TRP A 301 15.38 9.67 -2.44
N ALA A 302 15.80 8.73 -1.59
CA ALA A 302 15.24 8.57 -0.24
C ALA A 302 15.46 9.81 0.63
N VAL A 303 16.67 10.39 0.60
CA VAL A 303 16.97 11.64 1.31
C VAL A 303 16.10 12.78 0.81
N VAL A 304 16.00 12.97 -0.51
CA VAL A 304 15.17 14.04 -1.08
C VAL A 304 13.69 13.82 -0.78
N ALA A 305 13.19 12.58 -0.80
CA ALA A 305 11.81 12.28 -0.44
C ALA A 305 11.48 12.70 1.00
N VAL A 306 12.37 12.42 1.95
CA VAL A 306 12.19 12.84 3.35
C VAL A 306 12.29 14.36 3.49
N VAL A 307 13.33 14.96 2.91
CA VAL A 307 13.58 16.40 3.05
C VAL A 307 12.50 17.22 2.35
N ALA A 308 12.20 16.93 1.09
CA ALA A 308 11.22 17.67 0.31
C ALA A 308 9.78 17.34 0.72
N GLY A 309 9.49 16.09 1.10
CA GLY A 309 8.13 15.64 1.43
C GLY A 309 7.69 15.94 2.87
N ALA A 310 8.61 15.96 3.84
CA ALA A 310 8.26 16.16 5.26
C ALA A 310 8.90 17.42 5.86
N VAL A 311 10.21 17.59 5.70
CA VAL A 311 10.96 18.68 6.37
C VAL A 311 10.59 20.04 5.78
N TYR A 312 10.63 20.18 4.45
CA TYR A 312 10.36 21.45 3.79
C TYR A 312 8.94 21.98 4.04
N PRO A 313 7.86 21.18 3.91
CA PRO A 313 6.51 21.61 4.27
C PRO A 313 6.37 21.99 5.74
N ALA A 314 7.00 21.24 6.65
CA ALA A 314 6.96 21.56 8.08
C ALA A 314 7.61 22.91 8.40
N VAL A 315 8.73 23.23 7.73
CA VAL A 315 9.40 24.54 7.85
C VAL A 315 8.49 25.65 7.33
N ILE A 316 7.89 25.49 6.15
CA ILE A 316 6.97 26.49 5.59
C ILE A 316 5.75 26.67 6.50
N GLN A 317 5.17 25.58 7.01
CA GLN A 317 4.05 25.65 7.94
C GLN A 317 4.42 26.42 9.21
N ARG A 318 5.56 26.10 9.82
CA ARG A 318 5.99 26.66 11.12
C ARG A 318 6.40 28.13 11.03
N PHE A 319 7.14 28.50 9.98
CA PHE A 319 7.78 29.82 9.91
C PHE A 319 7.10 30.80 8.95
N VAL A 320 6.31 30.33 7.98
CA VAL A 320 5.64 31.20 7.00
C VAL A 320 4.14 31.27 7.25
N VAL A 321 3.50 30.11 7.49
CA VAL A 321 2.02 30.03 7.62
C VAL A 321 1.56 30.36 9.04
N GLN A 322 2.05 29.64 10.05
CA GLN A 322 1.59 29.82 11.45
C GLN A 322 1.67 31.28 11.95
N PRO A 323 2.69 32.10 11.61
CA PRO A 323 2.71 33.50 12.01
C PRO A 323 1.66 34.38 11.32
N ASN A 324 1.16 33.99 10.15
CA ASN A 324 0.29 34.81 9.29
C ASN A 324 -0.85 33.98 8.66
N VAL A 325 -1.49 33.09 9.45
CA VAL A 325 -2.50 32.13 8.96
C VAL A 325 -3.64 32.83 8.22
N THR A 326 -4.19 33.90 8.80
CA THR A 326 -5.33 34.63 8.23
C THR A 326 -5.07 35.17 6.83
N THR A 327 -3.83 35.54 6.51
CA THR A 327 -3.48 36.07 5.19
C THR A 327 -3.06 34.95 4.23
N ARG A 328 -2.28 33.97 4.72
CA ARG A 328 -1.74 32.89 3.88
C ARG A 328 -2.79 31.84 3.51
N GLU A 329 -3.69 31.51 4.42
CA GLU A 329 -4.70 30.46 4.20
C GLU A 329 -6.02 31.00 3.64
N ARG A 330 -6.20 32.34 3.54
CA ARG A 330 -7.48 32.97 3.14
C ARG A 330 -8.09 32.35 1.89
N ASP A 331 -7.32 32.31 0.80
CA ASP A 331 -7.83 31.85 -0.49
C ASP A 331 -8.15 30.34 -0.48
N TYR A 332 -7.36 29.56 0.27
CA TYR A 332 -7.54 28.12 0.39
C TYR A 332 -8.78 27.77 1.24
N ILE A 333 -8.97 28.48 2.35
CA ILE A 333 -10.17 28.36 3.19
C ILE A 333 -11.40 28.85 2.42
N ALA A 334 -11.31 29.96 1.69
CA ALA A 334 -12.43 30.46 0.90
C ALA A 334 -12.90 29.44 -0.14
N ARG A 335 -11.97 28.81 -0.88
CA ARG A 335 -12.28 27.70 -1.81
C ARG A 335 -12.94 26.52 -1.10
N ASN A 336 -12.48 26.18 0.11
CA ASN A 336 -13.05 25.09 0.88
C ASN A 336 -14.49 25.39 1.35
N VAL A 337 -14.73 26.60 1.84
CA VAL A 337 -16.05 27.08 2.25
C VAL A 337 -17.00 27.05 1.05
N GLU A 338 -16.59 27.60 -0.09
CA GLU A 338 -17.40 27.63 -1.30
C GLU A 338 -17.72 26.22 -1.81
N ALA A 339 -16.72 25.33 -1.83
CA ALA A 339 -16.93 23.93 -2.23
C ALA A 339 -17.88 23.19 -1.27
N THR A 340 -17.75 23.42 0.03
CA THR A 340 -18.61 22.80 1.06
C THR A 340 -20.03 23.32 0.96
N GLN A 341 -20.21 24.63 0.78
CA GLN A 341 -21.52 25.24 0.59
C GLN A 341 -22.23 24.65 -0.63
N ARG A 342 -21.56 24.59 -1.78
CA ARG A 342 -22.13 23.96 -2.99
C ARG A 342 -22.43 22.48 -2.80
N ALA A 343 -21.54 21.72 -2.15
CA ALA A 343 -21.74 20.29 -1.92
C ALA A 343 -22.93 20.00 -0.99
N MET A 344 -23.17 20.88 -0.01
CA MET A 344 -24.26 20.77 0.96
C MET A 344 -25.55 21.47 0.51
N GLY A 345 -25.54 22.14 -0.64
CA GLY A 345 -26.68 22.94 -1.13
C GLY A 345 -26.98 24.18 -0.28
N LEU A 346 -25.96 24.75 0.39
CA LEU A 346 -26.07 25.92 1.25
C LEU A 346 -25.89 27.26 0.49
N ASP A 347 -25.67 27.19 -0.81
CA ASP A 347 -25.58 28.31 -1.73
C ASP A 347 -26.96 28.89 -2.11
N ASN A 348 -28.04 28.13 -1.89
CA ASN A 348 -29.42 28.56 -2.16
C ASN A 348 -30.35 28.29 -0.97
N VAL A 349 -30.14 29.04 0.13
CA VAL A 349 -30.95 28.93 1.36
C VAL A 349 -31.88 30.12 1.46
N GLU A 350 -33.14 29.85 1.85
CA GLU A 350 -34.10 30.90 2.19
C GLU A 350 -33.72 31.51 3.54
N VAL A 351 -33.36 32.80 3.53
CA VAL A 351 -33.06 33.55 4.75
C VAL A 351 -34.33 34.17 5.28
N VAL A 352 -34.87 33.61 6.36
CA VAL A 352 -36.03 34.16 7.08
C VAL A 352 -35.54 35.05 8.22
N ASN A 353 -35.77 36.36 8.10
CA ASN A 353 -35.49 37.28 9.19
C ASN A 353 -36.59 37.15 10.26
N LEU A 354 -36.21 36.72 11.46
CA LEU A 354 -37.09 36.70 12.61
C LEU A 354 -37.15 38.10 13.22
N THR A 355 -38.30 38.77 13.12
CA THR A 355 -38.62 39.96 13.92
C THR A 355 -39.21 39.51 15.24
N ALA A 356 -38.53 39.80 16.35
CA ALA A 356 -39.08 39.58 17.68
C ALA A 356 -39.81 40.85 18.14
N ASP A 357 -41.06 40.71 18.55
CA ASP A 357 -41.80 41.78 19.23
C ASP A 357 -41.27 41.98 20.66
N GLU A 358 -41.44 43.17 21.23
CA GLU A 358 -41.10 43.42 22.64
C GLU A 358 -41.96 42.53 23.56
N ALA A 359 -41.31 41.58 24.24
CA ALA A 359 -42.00 40.69 25.18
C ALA A 359 -42.36 41.44 26.47
N THR A 360 -43.63 41.38 26.89
CA THR A 360 -44.03 41.97 28.17
C THR A 360 -43.80 40.99 29.33
N ALA A 361 -43.74 41.52 30.55
CA ALA A 361 -43.60 40.70 31.76
C ALA A 361 -44.77 39.71 31.97
N ALA A 362 -45.93 39.97 31.37
CA ALA A 362 -47.07 39.07 31.39
C ALA A 362 -46.86 37.87 30.44
N ASP A 363 -46.33 38.12 29.24
CA ASP A 363 -46.07 37.10 28.22
C ASP A 363 -45.01 36.10 28.69
N VAL A 364 -43.96 36.60 29.35
CA VAL A 364 -42.89 35.79 29.95
C VAL A 364 -43.41 34.89 31.07
N LYS A 365 -44.32 35.39 31.91
CA LYS A 365 -44.93 34.59 32.99
C LYS A 365 -45.91 33.54 32.46
N ALA A 366 -46.59 33.83 31.35
CA ALA A 366 -47.55 32.91 30.73
C ALA A 366 -46.86 31.72 30.03
N SER A 367 -45.61 31.89 29.58
CA SER A 367 -44.86 30.87 28.84
C SER A 367 -43.44 30.68 29.39
N ILE A 368 -43.32 30.18 30.64
CA ILE A 368 -42.04 29.94 31.33
C ILE A 368 -41.29 28.70 30.81
N VAL A 369 -42.00 27.75 30.18
CA VAL A 369 -41.43 26.45 29.77
C VAL A 369 -40.29 26.59 28.75
N PRO A 370 -40.38 27.41 27.68
CA PRO A 370 -39.25 27.65 26.78
C PRO A 370 -38.03 28.26 27.47
N LEU A 371 -38.25 29.13 28.47
CA LEU A 371 -37.17 29.77 29.25
C LEU A 371 -36.49 28.80 30.21
N SER A 372 -37.19 27.77 30.68
CA SER A 372 -36.61 26.74 31.55
C SER A 372 -35.63 25.80 30.84
N ASP A 373 -35.72 25.71 29.50
CA ASP A 373 -34.88 24.83 28.66
C ASP A 373 -34.05 25.63 27.64
N THR A 374 -33.99 26.96 27.78
CA THR A 374 -33.12 27.79 26.96
C THR A 374 -31.68 27.53 27.39
N ARG A 375 -30.91 26.81 26.57
CA ARG A 375 -29.47 26.75 26.74
C ARG A 375 -28.93 28.16 26.63
N LEU A 376 -28.51 28.72 27.77
CA LEU A 376 -27.66 29.91 27.82
C LEU A 376 -26.36 29.54 27.11
N LEU A 377 -26.32 29.75 25.80
CA LEU A 377 -25.09 29.77 25.06
C LEU A 377 -24.36 31.04 25.51
N ASP A 378 -23.56 30.89 26.56
CA ASP A 378 -22.76 31.97 27.09
C ASP A 378 -21.72 32.38 26.03
N VAL A 379 -21.91 33.58 25.49
CA VAL A 379 -21.04 34.19 24.48
C VAL A 379 -19.60 34.34 25.00
N ALA A 380 -19.41 34.48 26.32
CA ALA A 380 -18.09 34.51 26.94
C ALA A 380 -17.38 33.15 26.92
N GLU A 381 -18.11 32.04 27.08
CA GLU A 381 -17.54 30.68 26.99
C GLU A 381 -17.42 30.16 25.55
N MET A 382 -18.20 30.71 24.61
CA MET A 382 -18.11 30.33 23.19
C MET A 382 -17.05 31.10 22.40
N LYS A 383 -16.41 32.11 22.98
CA LYS A 383 -15.43 32.95 22.28
C LYS A 383 -14.22 32.17 21.75
N ASP A 384 -13.79 31.14 22.48
CA ASP A 384 -12.66 30.27 22.11
C ASP A 384 -13.02 29.21 21.05
N ARG A 385 -14.32 29.05 20.73
CA ARG A 385 -14.78 28.13 19.66
C ARG A 385 -14.69 28.76 18.27
N PHE A 386 -14.53 30.08 18.19
CA PHE A 386 -14.51 30.85 16.93
C PHE A 386 -13.20 31.64 16.70
N ALA A 387 -12.18 31.45 17.56
CA ALA A 387 -10.88 32.10 17.48
C ALA A 387 -9.82 31.27 16.73
#